data_AF-A0A3B0VBJ5-F1
#
_entry.id   AF-A0A3B0VBJ5-F1
#
_cell.length_a   1.000
_cell.length_b   1.000
_cell.length_c   1.000
_cell.angle_alpha   90.00
_cell.angle_beta   90.00
_cell.angle_gamma   90.00
#
_symmetry.space_group_name_H-M   'P 1'
#
loop_
_entity.id
_entity.type
_entity.pdbx_description
1 polymer ?
#
loop_
_entity_poly.entity_id
_entity_poly.type
_entity_poly.pdbx_seq_one_letter_code
_entity_poly.pdbx_strand_id
1 'polypeptide(L)'
;LKTLADYIRGLADSTDKNILNRLREYLTKIQSDMVVTLQQQMTKSADAPVYWQADVRELIEVNAKAMLKNDAPRLAGWNKDLSLDACMDKARKELSETAQAMEIWPDIWEFCQTNK
;
A
#
# COMPACT_ATOMS: atom_id res chain seq x y z
N LEU A 1 -9.69 -25.35 6.89
CA LEU A 1 -8.52 -24.43 6.77
C LEU A 1 -9.04 -23.14 6.16
N LYS A 2 -8.74 -21.97 6.73
CA LYS A 2 -9.08 -20.68 6.09
C LYS A 2 -8.06 -20.40 4.98
N THR A 3 -8.55 -20.07 3.79
CA THR A 3 -7.72 -19.69 2.63
C THR A 3 -7.28 -18.23 2.74
N LEU A 4 -6.29 -17.82 1.94
CA LEU A 4 -5.91 -16.41 1.87
C LEU A 4 -7.06 -15.52 1.37
N ALA A 5 -7.91 -16.04 0.46
CA ALA A 5 -9.10 -15.34 0.00
C ALA A 5 -10.08 -15.05 1.16
N ASP A 6 -10.29 -16.02 2.07
CA ASP A 6 -11.12 -15.84 3.25
C ASP A 6 -10.60 -14.70 4.16
N TYR A 7 -9.28 -14.59 4.31
CA TYR A 7 -8.66 -13.51 5.10
C TYR A 7 -8.82 -12.15 4.43
N ILE A 8 -8.61 -12.06 3.12
CA ILE A 8 -8.76 -10.81 2.37
C ILE A 8 -10.22 -10.36 2.39
N ARG A 9 -11.16 -11.29 2.20
CA ARG A 9 -12.60 -10.96 2.31
C ARG A 9 -12.99 -10.56 3.72
N GLY A 10 -12.51 -11.27 4.73
CA GLY A 10 -12.74 -10.89 6.13
C GLY A 10 -12.20 -9.49 6.46
N LEU A 11 -11.10 -9.06 5.83
CA LEU A 11 -10.62 -7.68 5.93
C LEU A 11 -11.57 -6.72 5.20
N ALA A 12 -11.99 -7.05 3.98
CA ALA A 12 -12.91 -6.23 3.18
C ALA A 12 -14.26 -6.00 3.88
N ASP A 13 -14.73 -6.98 4.67
CA ASP A 13 -15.98 -6.93 5.44
C ASP A 13 -15.79 -6.40 6.88
N SER A 14 -14.56 -6.02 7.24
CA SER A 14 -14.24 -5.54 8.59
C SER A 14 -14.81 -4.15 8.88
N THR A 15 -14.65 -3.63 10.10
CA THR A 15 -15.12 -2.29 10.44
C THR A 15 -14.32 -1.18 9.74
N ASP A 16 -14.89 0.02 9.58
CA ASP A 16 -14.18 1.16 8.97
C ASP A 16 -12.88 1.48 9.70
N LYS A 17 -12.90 1.38 11.03
CA LYS A 17 -11.70 1.51 11.86
C LYS A 17 -10.60 0.53 11.46
N ASN A 18 -10.94 -0.73 11.16
CA ASN A 18 -9.96 -1.74 10.79
C ASN A 18 -9.38 -1.48 9.39
N ILE A 19 -10.22 -1.14 8.40
CA ILE A 19 -9.75 -0.75 7.06
C ILE A 19 -8.85 0.47 7.14
N LEU A 20 -9.28 1.51 7.84
CA LEU A 20 -8.53 2.75 8.00
C LEU A 20 -7.18 2.50 8.68
N ASN A 21 -7.16 1.74 9.77
CA ASN A 21 -5.93 1.37 10.44
C ASN A 21 -5.00 0.60 9.50
N ARG A 22 -5.54 -0.35 8.73
CA ARG A 22 -4.72 -1.15 7.82
C ARG A 22 -4.11 -0.34 6.68
N LEU A 23 -4.87 0.60 6.10
CA LEU A 23 -4.36 1.51 5.09
C LEU A 23 -3.24 2.40 5.65
N ARG A 24 -3.44 2.96 6.84
CA ARG A 24 -2.42 3.77 7.52
C ARG A 24 -1.18 2.98 7.87
N GLU A 25 -1.33 1.79 8.47
CA GLU A 25 -0.22 0.89 8.79
C GLU A 25 0.63 0.58 7.54
N TYR A 26 -0.04 0.25 6.43
CA TYR A 26 0.64 -0.02 5.17
C TYR A 26 1.42 1.20 4.67
N LEU A 27 0.78 2.37 4.59
CA LEU A 27 1.44 3.59 4.12
C LEU A 27 2.60 4.01 5.02
N THR A 28 2.42 3.96 6.34
CA THR A 28 3.48 4.24 7.32
C THR A 28 4.66 3.29 7.12
N LYS A 29 4.40 1.99 6.88
CA LYS A 29 5.46 1.02 6.60
C LYS A 29 6.22 1.39 5.33
N ILE A 30 5.53 1.65 4.22
CA ILE A 30 6.16 2.00 2.93
C ILE A 30 6.99 3.28 3.06
N GLN A 31 6.47 4.31 3.72
CA GLN A 31 7.19 5.57 3.96
C GLN A 31 8.43 5.34 4.85
N SER A 32 8.32 4.52 5.89
CA SER A 32 9.45 4.17 6.76
C SER A 32 10.54 3.42 5.98
N ASP A 33 10.16 2.39 5.21
CA ASP A 33 11.09 1.59 4.40
C ASP A 33 11.85 2.48 3.39
N MET A 34 11.16 3.45 2.80
CA MET A 34 11.78 4.42 1.90
C MET A 34 12.76 5.34 2.62
N VAL A 35 12.40 5.90 3.77
CA VAL A 35 13.31 6.75 4.57
C VAL A 35 14.56 5.98 4.98
N VAL A 36 14.41 4.74 5.46
CA VAL A 36 15.53 3.87 5.83
C VAL A 36 16.43 3.62 4.61
N THR A 37 15.83 3.34 3.45
CA THR A 37 16.59 3.12 2.20
C THR A 37 17.38 4.36 1.81
N LEU A 38 16.77 5.55 1.85
CA LEU A 38 17.44 6.81 1.53
C LEU A 38 18.60 7.12 2.49
N GLN A 39 18.41 6.90 3.79
CA GLN A 39 19.46 7.05 4.80
C GLN A 39 20.63 6.09 4.54
N GLN A 40 20.36 4.83 4.19
CA GLN A 40 21.40 3.87 3.84
C GLN A 40 22.17 4.29 2.58
N GLN A 41 21.49 4.80 1.55
CA GLN A 41 22.14 5.28 0.32
C GLN A 41 23.02 6.51 0.58
N MET A 42 22.57 7.41 1.44
CA MET A 42 23.36 8.58 1.85
C MET A 42 24.63 8.18 2.59
N THR A 43 24.58 7.18 3.47
CA THR A 43 25.77 6.65 4.16
C THR A 43 26.74 5.97 3.20
N LYS A 44 26.24 5.27 2.18
CA LYS A 44 27.08 4.57 1.19
C LYS A 44 27.74 5.49 0.18
N SER A 45 27.17 6.68 -0.04
CA SER A 45 27.59 7.63 -1.08
C SER A 45 28.16 8.90 -0.44
N ALA A 46 29.13 8.75 0.47
CA ALA A 46 29.67 9.87 1.25
C ALA A 46 30.41 10.90 0.38
N ASP A 47 30.88 10.49 -0.79
CA ASP A 47 31.55 11.28 -1.82
C ASP A 47 30.57 11.90 -2.84
N ALA A 48 29.26 11.66 -2.70
CA ALA A 48 28.27 12.23 -3.61
C ALA A 48 28.28 13.77 -3.55
N PRO A 49 28.01 14.46 -4.68
CA PRO A 49 27.95 15.92 -4.71
C PRO A 49 26.97 16.52 -3.71
N VAL A 50 27.27 17.71 -3.20
CA VAL A 50 26.50 18.38 -2.13
C VAL A 50 25.03 18.57 -2.52
N TYR A 51 24.75 18.92 -3.79
CA TYR A 51 23.36 19.10 -4.26
C TYR A 51 22.56 17.80 -4.17
N TRP A 52 23.16 16.67 -4.54
CA TRP A 52 22.50 15.37 -4.45
C TRP A 52 22.20 14.98 -3.00
N GLN A 53 23.14 15.23 -2.09
CA GLN A 53 22.90 14.99 -0.67
C GLN A 53 21.80 15.90 -0.10
N ALA A 54 21.70 17.15 -0.58
CA ALA A 54 20.63 18.07 -0.20
C ALA A 54 19.26 17.54 -0.66
N ASP A 55 19.16 17.10 -1.92
CA ASP A 55 17.92 16.52 -2.48
C ASP A 55 17.47 15.29 -1.68
N VAL A 56 18.40 14.39 -1.33
CA VAL A 56 18.07 13.20 -0.52
C VAL A 56 17.58 13.58 0.89
N ARG A 57 18.19 14.59 1.52
CA ARG A 57 17.72 15.10 2.83
C ARG A 57 16.32 15.71 2.72
N GLU A 58 16.05 16.49 1.68
CA GLU A 58 14.73 17.05 1.42
C GLU A 58 13.67 15.93 1.26
N LEU A 59 13.98 14.90 0.47
CA LEU A 59 13.08 13.75 0.30
C LEU A 59 12.80 13.02 1.62
N ILE A 60 13.83 12.84 2.47
CA ILE A 60 13.66 12.26 3.81
C ILE A 60 12.72 13.14 4.66
N GLU A 61 12.92 14.45 4.67
CA GLU A 61 12.09 15.38 5.46
C GLU A 61 10.64 15.42 5.00
N VAL A 62 10.39 15.46 3.69
CA VAL A 62 9.04 15.45 3.11
C VAL A 62 8.28 14.20 3.54
N ASN A 63 8.93 13.03 3.52
CA ASN A 63 8.30 11.78 3.91
C ASN A 63 8.09 11.66 5.41
N ALA A 64 9.05 12.10 6.22
CA ALA A 64 8.87 12.17 7.67
C ALA A 64 7.69 13.09 8.06
N LYS A 65 7.53 14.22 7.36
CA LYS A 65 6.37 15.12 7.54
C LYS A 65 5.06 14.47 7.09
N ALA A 66 5.07 13.73 5.98
CA ALA A 66 3.88 13.02 5.49
C ALA A 66 3.38 11.96 6.48
N MET A 67 4.28 11.27 7.18
CA MET A 67 3.93 10.31 8.24
C MET A 67 3.19 10.95 9.42
N LEU A 68 3.41 12.24 9.68
CA LEU A 68 2.78 12.97 10.78
C LEU A 68 1.42 13.58 10.39
N LYS A 69 1.16 13.74 9.10
CA LYS A 69 -0.11 14.30 8.63
C LYS A 69 -1.21 13.25 8.68
N ASN A 70 -2.34 13.62 9.28
CA ASN A 70 -3.54 12.78 9.34
C ASN A 70 -4.39 12.89 8.06
N ASP A 71 -3.73 12.89 6.90
CA ASP A 71 -4.41 13.00 5.61
C ASP A 71 -5.12 11.68 5.24
N ALA A 72 -6.03 11.72 4.26
CA ALA A 72 -6.70 10.51 3.79
C ALA A 72 -5.66 9.51 3.22
N PRO A 73 -5.70 8.23 3.62
CA PRO A 73 -4.65 7.26 3.32
C PRO A 73 -4.82 6.68 1.91
N ARG A 74 -4.37 7.45 0.91
CA ARG A 74 -4.49 7.09 -0.51
C ARG A 74 -3.32 6.20 -0.93
N LEU A 75 -3.63 5.04 -1.53
CA LEU A 75 -2.62 4.16 -2.11
C LEU A 75 -2.08 4.74 -3.43
N ALA A 76 -0.90 4.26 -3.85
CA ALA A 76 -0.30 4.66 -5.11
C ALA A 76 -1.25 4.36 -6.30
N GLY A 77 -1.39 5.32 -7.23
CA GLY A 77 -2.29 5.21 -8.38
C GLY A 77 -3.74 5.61 -8.09
N TRP A 78 -4.11 5.88 -6.84
CA TRP A 78 -5.43 6.44 -6.53
C TRP A 78 -5.48 7.93 -6.81
N ASN A 79 -6.70 8.45 -7.07
CA ASN A 79 -6.91 9.89 -7.27
C ASN A 79 -6.56 10.66 -5.97
N LYS A 80 -5.77 11.72 -6.10
CA LYS A 80 -5.29 12.57 -5.00
C LYS A 80 -6.42 13.29 -4.26
N ASP A 81 -7.56 13.47 -4.89
CA ASP A 81 -8.70 14.22 -4.34
C ASP A 81 -9.73 13.31 -3.64
N LEU A 82 -9.47 11.99 -3.54
CA LEU A 82 -10.38 11.08 -2.82
C LEU A 82 -10.56 11.51 -1.37
N SER A 83 -11.80 11.57 -0.90
CA SER A 83 -12.08 11.77 0.52
C SER A 83 -11.66 10.54 1.35
N LEU A 84 -11.62 10.69 2.67
CA LEU A 84 -11.35 9.57 3.58
C LEU A 84 -12.33 8.40 3.35
N ASP A 85 -13.62 8.70 3.26
CA ASP A 85 -14.67 7.69 3.05
C ASP A 85 -14.51 7.00 1.69
N ALA A 86 -14.22 7.77 0.64
CA ALA A 86 -13.99 7.21 -0.69
C ALA A 86 -12.73 6.33 -0.74
N CYS A 87 -11.70 6.63 0.06
CA CYS A 87 -10.54 5.74 0.22
C CYS A 87 -10.91 4.41 0.86
N MET A 88 -11.77 4.44 1.89
CA MET A 88 -12.22 3.22 2.57
C MET A 88 -13.10 2.37 1.63
N ASP A 89 -14.06 2.98 0.95
CA ASP A 89 -14.92 2.29 -0.02
C ASP A 89 -14.11 1.65 -1.15
N LYS A 90 -13.14 2.40 -1.69
CA LYS A 90 -12.24 1.90 -2.73
C LYS A 90 -11.38 0.74 -2.23
N ALA A 91 -10.85 0.83 -1.01
CA ALA A 91 -10.09 -0.27 -0.39
C ALA A 91 -10.94 -1.54 -0.27
N ARG A 92 -12.16 -1.42 0.27
CA ARG A 92 -13.08 -2.54 0.43
C ARG A 92 -13.40 -3.19 -0.90
N LYS A 93 -13.71 -2.37 -1.91
CA LYS A 93 -14.00 -2.86 -3.26
C LYS A 93 -12.81 -3.65 -3.84
N GLU A 94 -11.62 -3.06 -3.84
CA GLU A 94 -10.42 -3.72 -4.40
C GLU A 94 -10.06 -5.01 -3.64
N LEU A 95 -10.21 -5.03 -2.31
CA LEU A 95 -10.00 -6.24 -1.51
C LEU A 95 -11.02 -7.34 -1.83
N SER A 96 -12.31 -6.99 -1.92
CA SER A 96 -13.37 -7.94 -2.26
C SER A 96 -13.20 -8.53 -3.66
N GLU A 97 -12.89 -7.70 -4.65
CA GLU A 97 -12.60 -8.13 -6.03
C GLU A 97 -11.37 -9.03 -6.07
N THR A 98 -10.32 -8.71 -5.32
CA THR A 98 -9.12 -9.54 -5.22
C THR A 98 -9.44 -10.90 -4.60
N ALA A 99 -10.16 -10.93 -3.48
CA ALA A 99 -10.57 -12.19 -2.85
C ALA A 99 -11.41 -13.04 -3.80
N GLN A 100 -12.33 -12.42 -4.54
CA GLN A 100 -13.20 -13.11 -5.49
C GLN A 100 -12.38 -13.70 -6.65
N ALA A 101 -11.44 -12.93 -7.20
CA ALA A 101 -10.55 -13.42 -8.25
C ALA A 101 -9.74 -14.64 -7.78
N MET A 102 -9.25 -14.61 -6.52
CA MET A 102 -8.48 -15.72 -5.95
C MET A 102 -9.28 -17.01 -5.79
N GLU A 103 -10.58 -16.91 -5.52
CA GLU A 103 -11.46 -18.09 -5.37
C GLU A 103 -11.84 -18.70 -6.71
N ILE A 104 -12.07 -17.87 -7.72
CA ILE A 104 -12.53 -18.32 -9.04
C ILE A 104 -11.34 -18.78 -9.90
N TRP A 105 -10.12 -18.29 -9.64
CA TRP A 105 -8.95 -18.58 -10.47
C TRP A 105 -8.65 -20.08 -10.67
N PRO A 106 -8.73 -20.95 -9.65
CA PRO A 106 -8.50 -22.39 -9.84
C PRO A 106 -9.46 -23.02 -10.86
N ASP A 107 -10.75 -22.68 -10.81
CA ASP A 107 -11.76 -23.21 -11.72
C ASP A 107 -11.53 -22.73 -13.16
N ILE A 108 -11.19 -21.44 -13.33
CA ILE A 108 -10.82 -20.87 -14.64
C ILE A 108 -9.59 -21.59 -15.19
N TRP A 109 -8.59 -21.81 -14.33
CA TRP A 109 -7.35 -22.45 -14.73
C TRP A 109 -7.59 -23.90 -15.18
N GLU A 110 -8.38 -24.67 -14.44
CA GLU A 110 -8.75 -26.04 -14.81
C GLU A 110 -9.52 -26.05 -16.15
N PHE A 111 -10.50 -25.18 -16.32
CA PHE A 111 -11.23 -25.04 -17.58
C PHE A 111 -10.30 -24.79 -18.78
N CYS A 112 -9.33 -23.89 -18.62
CA CYS A 112 -8.32 -23.58 -19.65
C CYS A 112 -7.36 -24.75 -19.92
N GLN A 113 -7.18 -25.68 -18.98
CA GLN A 113 -6.36 -26.87 -19.19
C GLN A 113 -7.11 -27.99 -19.93
N THR A 114 -8.39 -28.17 -19.64
CA THR A 114 -9.22 -29.23 -20.27
C THR A 114 -9.58 -28.93 -21.72
N ASN A 115 -9.72 -27.64 -22.08
CA ASN A 115 -10.12 -27.19 -23.42
C ASN A 115 -8.94 -26.74 -24.29
N LYS A 116 -7.78 -27.39 -24.16
CA LYS A 116 -6.60 -27.13 -25.00
C LYS A 116 -6.73 -27.72 -26.39
#